data_AF-A0A9R1ME76-F1
#
_entry.id   AF-A0A9R1ME76-F1
#
_cell.length_a   1.000
_cell.length_b   1.000
_cell.length_c   1.000
_cell.angle_alpha   90.00
_cell.angle_beta   90.00
_cell.angle_gamma   90.00
#
_symmetry.space_group_name_H-M   'P 1'
#
loop_
_entity.id
_entity.type
_entity.pdbx_description
1 polymer ?
#
loop_
_entity_poly.entity_id
_entity_poly.type
_entity_poly.pdbx_seq_one_letter_code
_entity_poly.pdbx_strand_id
1 'polypeptide(L)'
;MSLIASNSSKRRRRLPTVHHASSGVSPGAGTAAPSPWASMNEDLLRLIAWRVLAGDLLGYVRFRAVCRHWRSSTDSPRGRGIIDPRFHPRRWMMFPEGHGLHPSHTKLHGYIHFLNLDTGKFVRANLPAFKDHCILDSVDDLLVMHRDEDTAVRLLHPFTGDVVDLPRLVTLVPHIDLGLPGAFLPAQRCYYLRGVCASLSVSAAGVVTVLLALHRMGRVAFATSRDQQWRMSTWALGYNTPLSFQGKLYMARMSFDPKKNSDIFQVDHHHNRAIC
;
A
#
# COMPACT_ATOMS: atom_id res chain seq x y z
N MET A 1 -2.77 -7.54 -16.82
CA MET A 1 -2.51 -8.03 -15.45
C MET A 1 -3.39 -9.24 -15.21
N SER A 2 -2.77 -10.41 -15.03
CA SER A 2 -3.47 -11.66 -14.68
C SER A 2 -3.36 -11.84 -13.17
N LEU A 3 -4.48 -11.67 -12.45
CA LEU A 3 -4.59 -12.02 -11.04
C LEU A 3 -5.07 -13.47 -10.98
N ILE A 4 -4.19 -14.39 -10.59
CA ILE A 4 -4.54 -15.81 -10.46
C ILE A 4 -4.91 -16.07 -8.99
N ALA A 5 -6.18 -16.36 -8.74
CA ALA A 5 -6.61 -16.94 -7.48
C ALA A 5 -6.19 -18.42 -7.47
N SER A 6 -5.38 -18.82 -6.50
CA SER A 6 -5.06 -20.23 -6.27
C SER A 6 -6.10 -20.83 -5.32
N ASN A 7 -7.00 -21.66 -5.84
CA ASN A 7 -7.85 -22.53 -5.03
C ASN A 7 -7.14 -23.89 -4.88
N SER A 8 -6.77 -24.24 -3.65
CA SER A 8 -6.23 -25.55 -3.31
C SER A 8 -7.37 -26.57 -3.19
N SER A 9 -7.65 -27.31 -4.26
CA SER A 9 -8.58 -28.44 -4.24
C SER A 9 -7.85 -29.78 -4.42
N LYS A 10 -7.93 -30.62 -3.38
CA LYS A 10 -7.37 -31.97 -3.29
C LYS A 10 -7.79 -32.83 -4.50
N ARG A 11 -6.80 -33.42 -5.16
CA ARG A 11 -6.92 -34.28 -6.34
C ARG A 11 -7.58 -35.62 -5.97
N ARG A 12 -8.88 -35.79 -6.25
CA ARG A 12 -9.56 -37.10 -6.23
C ARG A 12 -9.56 -37.67 -7.65
N ARG A 13 -8.87 -38.79 -7.86
CA ARG A 13 -8.88 -39.55 -9.12
C ARG A 13 -10.28 -40.13 -9.38
N ARG A 14 -10.78 -40.03 -10.61
CA ARG A 14 -11.86 -40.88 -11.16
C ARG A 14 -11.50 -41.32 -12.58
N LEU A 15 -11.70 -42.62 -12.84
CA LEU A 15 -11.46 -43.36 -14.09
C LEU A 15 -12.50 -43.02 -15.19
N PRO A 16 -12.22 -43.37 -16.48
CA PRO A 16 -13.01 -42.94 -17.62
C PRO A 16 -14.16 -43.91 -17.94
N THR A 17 -15.28 -43.40 -18.46
CA THR A 17 -16.32 -44.23 -19.08
C THR A 17 -17.05 -43.47 -20.21
N VAL A 18 -16.81 -43.97 -21.43
CA VAL A 18 -17.69 -44.22 -22.59
C VAL A 18 -18.70 -43.16 -23.05
N HIS A 19 -18.60 -42.85 -24.35
CA HIS A 19 -19.51 -42.06 -25.18
C HIS A 19 -20.93 -42.63 -25.23
N HIS A 20 -21.94 -41.75 -25.17
CA HIS A 20 -23.18 -41.94 -25.91
C HIS A 20 -23.58 -40.63 -26.57
N ALA A 21 -23.64 -40.66 -27.90
CA ALA A 21 -24.23 -39.62 -28.73
C ALA A 21 -25.74 -39.59 -28.51
N SER A 22 -26.31 -38.41 -28.36
CA SER A 22 -27.75 -38.20 -28.47
C SER A 22 -27.95 -36.85 -29.14
N SER A 23 -28.43 -36.90 -30.38
CA SER A 23 -28.82 -35.76 -31.19
C SER A 23 -30.00 -35.06 -30.53
N GLY A 24 -29.79 -33.86 -30.02
CA GLY A 24 -30.84 -32.94 -29.61
C GLY A 24 -30.82 -31.73 -30.54
N VAL A 25 -31.92 -31.53 -31.26
CA VAL A 25 -32.21 -30.41 -32.16
C VAL A 25 -31.86 -29.08 -31.49
N SER A 26 -30.98 -28.29 -32.13
CA SER A 26 -30.68 -26.92 -31.71
C SER A 26 -31.95 -26.05 -31.75
N PRO A 27 -32.38 -25.44 -30.64
CA PRO A 27 -33.21 -24.25 -30.72
C PRO A 27 -32.34 -23.14 -31.31
N GLY A 28 -32.89 -22.43 -32.30
CA GLY A 28 -32.20 -21.36 -33.01
C GLY A 28 -31.49 -20.38 -32.07
N ALA A 29 -30.37 -19.85 -32.54
CA ALA A 29 -29.61 -18.79 -31.90
C ALA A 29 -30.46 -17.52 -31.80
N GLY A 30 -31.41 -17.50 -30.85
CA GLY A 30 -31.99 -16.29 -30.34
C GLY A 30 -30.86 -15.51 -29.71
N THR A 31 -30.62 -14.30 -30.19
CA THR A 31 -29.76 -13.33 -29.56
C THR A 31 -30.19 -13.23 -28.10
N ALA A 32 -29.45 -13.87 -27.20
CA ALA A 32 -29.78 -13.87 -25.78
C ALA A 32 -29.90 -12.41 -25.36
N ALA A 33 -31.11 -11.98 -25.00
CA ALA A 33 -31.36 -10.62 -24.59
C ALA A 33 -30.31 -10.25 -23.52
N PRO A 34 -29.66 -9.08 -23.62
CA PRO A 34 -28.64 -8.70 -22.66
C PRO A 34 -29.25 -8.80 -21.26
N SER A 35 -28.55 -9.48 -20.36
CA SER A 35 -28.98 -9.63 -18.96
C SER A 35 -29.40 -8.26 -18.43
N PRO A 36 -30.54 -8.12 -17.74
CA PRO A 36 -30.99 -6.84 -17.17
C PRO A 36 -29.92 -6.17 -16.31
N TRP A 37 -29.03 -6.99 -15.72
CA TRP A 37 -27.86 -6.54 -14.97
C TRP A 37 -26.79 -5.90 -15.86
N ALA A 38 -26.55 -6.45 -17.05
CA ALA A 38 -25.58 -5.92 -18.00
C ALA A 38 -25.97 -4.55 -18.57
N SER A 39 -27.27 -4.23 -18.62
CA SER A 39 -27.82 -2.94 -19.05
C SER A 39 -28.36 -2.08 -17.90
N MET A 40 -27.94 -2.35 -16.66
CA MET A 40 -28.37 -1.59 -15.49
C MET A 40 -28.02 -0.09 -15.62
N ASN A 41 -28.88 0.78 -15.09
CA ASN A 41 -28.66 2.23 -15.07
C ASN A 41 -27.32 2.59 -14.38
N GLU A 42 -26.61 3.57 -14.94
CA GLU A 42 -25.27 3.95 -14.49
C GLU A 42 -25.22 4.48 -13.07
N ASP A 43 -26.21 5.25 -12.65
CA ASP A 43 -26.25 5.85 -11.31
C ASP A 43 -26.45 4.78 -10.25
N LEU A 44 -27.32 3.79 -10.52
CA LEU A 44 -27.47 2.62 -9.66
C LEU A 44 -26.18 1.79 -9.60
N LEU A 45 -25.52 1.58 -10.75
CA LEU A 45 -24.22 0.90 -10.78
C LEU A 45 -23.17 1.63 -9.95
N ARG A 46 -23.09 2.95 -10.06
CA ARG A 46 -22.18 3.77 -9.24
C ARG A 46 -22.47 3.62 -7.76
N LEU A 47 -23.72 3.71 -7.34
CA LEU A 47 -24.12 3.55 -5.93
C LEU A 47 -23.74 2.17 -5.38
N ILE A 48 -23.97 1.10 -6.15
CA ILE A 48 -23.55 -0.25 -5.77
C ILE A 48 -22.03 -0.32 -5.70
N ALA A 49 -21.33 0.22 -6.71
CA ALA A 49 -19.88 0.21 -6.77
C ALA A 49 -19.24 0.95 -5.59
N TRP A 50 -19.81 2.07 -5.14
CA TRP A 50 -19.39 2.78 -3.93
C TRP A 50 -19.48 1.91 -2.68
N ARG A 51 -20.57 1.16 -2.52
CA ARG A 51 -20.75 0.24 -1.38
C ARG A 51 -19.77 -0.92 -1.43
N VAL A 52 -19.51 -1.48 -2.62
CA VAL A 52 -18.53 -2.55 -2.79
C VAL A 52 -17.12 -2.04 -2.48
N LEU A 53 -16.76 -0.84 -2.96
CA LEU A 53 -15.45 -0.22 -2.71
C LEU A 53 -15.21 0.09 -1.24
N ALA A 54 -16.25 0.52 -0.52
CA ALA A 54 -16.16 0.78 0.92
C ALA A 54 -15.81 -0.48 1.73
N GLY A 55 -16.08 -1.68 1.19
CA GLY A 55 -15.71 -2.95 1.81
C GLY A 55 -14.33 -3.45 1.39
N ASP A 56 -14.09 -3.63 0.09
CA ASP A 56 -12.83 -4.18 -0.43
C ASP A 56 -12.50 -3.67 -1.85
N LEU A 57 -11.30 -3.13 -2.02
CA LEU A 57 -10.78 -2.69 -3.32
C LEU A 57 -10.78 -3.81 -4.37
N LEU A 58 -10.37 -5.03 -4.00
CA LEU A 58 -10.30 -6.11 -4.98
C LEU A 58 -11.70 -6.62 -5.37
N GLY A 59 -12.64 -6.62 -4.43
CA GLY A 59 -14.07 -6.78 -4.68
C GLY A 59 -14.57 -5.76 -5.71
N TYR A 60 -14.22 -4.50 -5.55
CA TYR A 60 -14.57 -3.43 -6.51
C TYR A 60 -13.95 -3.67 -7.90
N VAL A 61 -12.67 -4.04 -7.97
CA VAL A 61 -12.02 -4.37 -9.26
C VAL A 61 -12.72 -5.54 -9.97
N ARG A 62 -13.14 -6.57 -9.22
CA ARG A 62 -13.91 -7.69 -9.75
C ARG A 62 -15.31 -7.28 -10.21
N PHE A 63 -15.99 -6.42 -9.45
CA PHE A 63 -17.27 -5.82 -9.83
C PHE A 63 -17.15 -5.11 -11.18
N ARG A 64 -16.12 -4.28 -11.36
CA ARG A 64 -15.84 -3.60 -12.64
C ARG A 64 -15.48 -4.55 -13.79
N ALA A 65 -15.12 -5.80 -13.50
CA ALA A 65 -14.70 -6.75 -14.51
C ALA A 65 -15.85 -7.53 -15.18
N VAL A 66 -17.09 -7.38 -14.69
CA VAL A 66 -18.27 -8.13 -15.15
C VAL A 66 -18.53 -7.93 -16.65
N CYS A 67 -18.66 -6.67 -17.09
CA CYS A 67 -18.85 -6.36 -18.51
C CYS A 67 -18.31 -4.95 -18.85
N ARG A 68 -18.29 -4.60 -20.14
CA ARG A 68 -17.82 -3.29 -20.61
C ARG A 68 -18.63 -2.14 -20.01
N HIS A 69 -19.95 -2.27 -19.95
CA HIS A 69 -20.85 -1.26 -19.39
C HIS A 69 -20.50 -0.94 -17.93
N TRP A 70 -20.40 -1.98 -17.08
CA TRP A 70 -20.05 -1.79 -15.66
C TRP A 70 -18.67 -1.16 -15.49
N ARG A 71 -17.71 -1.56 -16.33
CA ARG A 71 -16.37 -0.98 -16.34
C ARG A 71 -16.39 0.50 -16.70
N SER A 72 -17.16 0.92 -17.69
CA SER A 72 -17.22 2.32 -18.14
C SER A 72 -18.04 3.22 -17.23
N SER A 73 -19.09 2.70 -16.59
CA SER A 73 -19.98 3.49 -15.74
C SER A 73 -19.39 3.76 -14.33
N THR A 74 -18.26 3.14 -13.99
CA THR A 74 -17.61 3.25 -12.68
C THR A 74 -16.17 3.75 -12.77
N ASP A 75 -15.73 4.49 -11.76
CA ASP A 75 -14.40 5.08 -11.70
C ASP A 75 -13.28 4.03 -11.80
N SER A 76 -12.21 4.37 -12.51
CA SER A 76 -11.04 3.51 -12.61
C SER A 76 -10.08 3.79 -11.44
N PRO A 77 -9.62 2.76 -10.71
CA PRO A 77 -8.60 2.95 -9.68
C PRO A 77 -7.22 3.21 -10.27
N ARG A 78 -6.96 2.82 -11.53
CA ARG A 78 -5.68 3.03 -12.20
C ARG A 78 -5.37 4.51 -12.38
N GLY A 79 -4.15 4.92 -12.06
CA GLY A 79 -3.69 6.31 -12.08
C GLY A 79 -4.24 7.16 -10.92
N ARG A 80 -5.06 6.58 -10.05
CA ARG A 80 -5.72 7.25 -8.92
C ARG A 80 -5.54 6.49 -7.61
N GLY A 81 -4.91 5.32 -7.62
CA GLY A 81 -4.79 4.44 -6.46
C GLY A 81 -4.08 5.11 -5.30
N ILE A 82 -3.04 5.92 -5.56
CA ILE A 82 -2.34 6.66 -4.51
C ILE A 82 -3.11 7.93 -4.11
N ILE A 83 -3.61 8.66 -5.11
CA ILE A 83 -4.14 10.03 -4.96
C ILE A 83 -5.56 10.04 -4.37
N ASP A 84 -6.38 9.05 -4.69
CA ASP A 84 -7.75 8.94 -4.21
C ASP A 84 -7.82 7.89 -3.09
N PRO A 85 -7.96 8.31 -1.82
CA PRO A 85 -7.96 7.39 -0.68
C PRO A 85 -9.08 6.35 -0.69
N ARG A 86 -10.10 6.52 -1.55
CA ARG A 86 -11.15 5.52 -1.74
C ARG A 86 -10.61 4.27 -2.42
N PHE A 87 -9.54 4.40 -3.20
CA PHE A 87 -8.88 3.29 -3.85
C PHE A 87 -7.71 2.71 -3.06
N HIS A 88 -7.40 3.24 -1.86
CA HIS A 88 -6.42 2.59 -0.99
C HIS A 88 -6.88 1.16 -0.67
N PRO A 89 -5.97 0.18 -0.56
CA PRO A 89 -6.36 -1.20 -0.38
C PRO A 89 -7.27 -1.43 0.82
N ARG A 90 -6.99 -0.76 1.94
CA ARG A 90 -7.71 -0.85 3.23
C ARG A 90 -7.79 -2.29 3.76
N ARG A 91 -7.16 -2.53 4.91
CA ARG A 91 -7.15 -3.82 5.61
C ARG A 91 -6.46 -4.92 4.81
N TRP A 92 -5.52 -4.55 3.93
CA TRP A 92 -4.65 -5.47 3.23
C TRP A 92 -3.23 -5.32 3.74
N MET A 93 -2.79 -6.29 4.52
CA MET A 93 -1.44 -6.30 5.05
C MET A 93 -0.54 -7.11 4.12
N MET A 94 0.65 -6.58 3.81
CA MET A 94 1.69 -7.40 3.18
C MET A 94 2.10 -8.51 4.15
N PHE A 95 2.09 -9.75 3.67
CA PHE A 95 2.51 -10.88 4.49
C PHE A 95 4.06 -10.93 4.52
N PRO A 96 4.70 -10.98 5.71
CA PRO A 96 6.16 -11.04 5.80
C PRO A 96 6.66 -12.42 5.39
N GLU A 97 7.07 -12.55 4.14
CA GLU A 97 7.64 -13.79 3.61
C GLU A 97 9.14 -13.92 3.96
N GLY A 98 9.62 -15.17 4.09
CA GLY A 98 11.05 -15.44 4.32
C GLY A 98 11.61 -14.89 5.63
N HIS A 99 10.87 -15.02 6.74
CA HIS A 99 11.26 -14.52 8.07
C HIS A 99 11.47 -13.00 8.14
N GLY A 100 10.78 -12.24 7.28
CA GLY A 100 10.94 -10.78 7.20
C GLY A 100 12.24 -10.33 6.53
N LEU A 101 13.02 -11.27 5.97
CA LEU A 101 14.32 -10.95 5.37
C LEU A 101 14.18 -10.38 3.97
N HIS A 102 13.20 -10.81 3.17
CA HIS A 102 13.03 -10.37 1.78
C HIS A 102 11.54 -10.37 1.38
N PRO A 103 10.96 -9.21 1.00
CA PRO A 103 9.62 -9.17 0.38
C PRO A 103 9.58 -9.90 -0.97
N SER A 104 10.74 -10.09 -1.59
CA SER A 104 10.95 -10.65 -2.93
C SER A 104 11.99 -11.76 -2.89
N HIS A 105 11.66 -12.87 -2.21
CA HIS A 105 12.46 -14.09 -2.32
C HIS A 105 12.55 -14.50 -3.82
N THR A 106 13.73 -14.83 -4.34
CA THR A 106 13.94 -15.17 -5.77
C THR A 106 12.99 -16.27 -6.28
N LYS A 107 12.71 -17.27 -5.43
CA LYS A 107 11.70 -18.33 -5.67
C LYS A 107 10.26 -17.83 -5.88
N LEU A 108 9.92 -16.63 -5.45
CA LEU A 108 8.59 -16.04 -5.62
C LEU A 108 8.47 -15.25 -6.92
N HIS A 109 9.54 -15.11 -7.70
CA HIS A 109 9.54 -14.47 -9.03
C HIS A 109 8.92 -13.05 -9.04
N GLY A 110 9.10 -12.29 -7.96
CA GLY A 110 8.56 -10.93 -7.81
C GLY A 110 7.09 -10.87 -7.35
N TYR A 111 6.49 -12.02 -7.00
CA TYR A 111 5.16 -12.04 -6.38
C TYR A 111 5.26 -11.88 -4.86
N ILE A 112 4.34 -11.10 -4.31
CA ILE A 112 4.20 -10.87 -2.87
C ILE A 112 2.77 -11.24 -2.45
N HIS A 113 2.63 -11.91 -1.32
CA HIS A 113 1.34 -12.24 -0.73
C HIS A 113 0.83 -11.10 0.16
N PHE A 114 -0.47 -10.82 0.02
CA PHE A 114 -1.21 -9.91 0.88
C PHE A 114 -2.34 -10.66 1.57
N LEU A 115 -2.54 -10.34 2.84
CA LEU A 115 -3.60 -10.88 3.70
C LEU A 115 -4.66 -9.82 3.90
N ASN A 116 -5.91 -10.15 3.59
CA ASN A 116 -7.06 -9.36 3.99
C ASN A 116 -7.37 -9.62 5.46
N LEU A 117 -7.30 -8.57 6.28
CA LEU A 117 -7.42 -8.68 7.74
C LEU A 117 -8.85 -8.99 8.21
N ASP A 118 -9.88 -8.66 7.43
CA ASP A 118 -11.27 -8.97 7.79
C ASP A 118 -11.64 -10.41 7.47
N THR A 119 -11.21 -10.89 6.30
CA THR A 119 -11.69 -12.15 5.72
C THR A 119 -10.68 -13.29 5.80
N GLY A 120 -9.42 -13.00 6.15
CA GLY A 120 -8.33 -13.96 6.15
C GLY A 120 -7.90 -14.42 4.75
N LYS A 121 -8.39 -13.78 3.68
CA LYS A 121 -8.07 -14.16 2.29
C LYS A 121 -6.67 -13.73 1.91
N PHE A 122 -5.94 -14.63 1.24
CA PHE A 122 -4.64 -14.34 0.64
C PHE A 122 -4.78 -14.02 -0.85
N VAL A 123 -4.02 -13.03 -1.30
CA VAL A 123 -3.86 -12.71 -2.72
C VAL A 123 -2.38 -12.53 -3.05
N ARG A 124 -2.02 -12.76 -4.32
CA ARG A 124 -0.67 -12.54 -4.83
C ARG A 124 -0.68 -11.34 -5.77
N ALA A 125 0.20 -10.38 -5.52
CA ALA A 125 0.47 -9.27 -6.43
C ALA A 125 1.86 -9.43 -7.03
N ASN A 126 1.99 -9.23 -8.34
CA ASN A 126 3.30 -9.17 -8.99
C ASN A 126 3.84 -7.74 -8.86
N LEU A 127 4.92 -7.58 -8.10
CA LEU A 127 5.53 -6.29 -7.83
C LEU A 127 7.00 -6.33 -8.29
N PRO A 128 7.27 -6.21 -9.60
CA PRO A 128 8.62 -6.32 -10.14
C PRO A 128 9.57 -5.21 -9.64
N ALA A 129 9.03 -4.10 -9.13
CA ALA A 129 9.79 -3.02 -8.51
C ALA A 129 10.58 -3.47 -7.25
N PHE A 130 10.30 -4.65 -6.71
CA PHE A 130 11.00 -5.22 -5.56
C PHE A 130 12.35 -5.88 -5.87
N LYS A 131 12.81 -5.86 -7.12
CA LYS A 131 14.12 -6.42 -7.46
C LYS A 131 15.27 -5.55 -6.96
N ASP A 132 15.07 -4.23 -6.99
CA ASP A 132 16.05 -3.19 -6.66
C ASP A 132 15.62 -2.35 -5.44
N HIS A 133 14.41 -2.54 -4.92
CA HIS A 133 13.88 -1.76 -3.79
C HIS A 133 13.60 -2.63 -2.56
N CYS A 134 13.86 -2.06 -1.37
CA CYS A 134 13.43 -2.57 -0.07
C CYS A 134 12.21 -1.78 0.46
N ILE A 135 11.48 -2.34 1.42
CA ILE A 135 10.37 -1.65 2.09
C ILE A 135 10.92 -0.87 3.28
N LEU A 136 10.55 0.40 3.36
CA LEU A 136 10.77 1.22 4.54
C LEU A 136 9.62 1.10 5.54
N ASP A 137 8.38 1.18 5.05
CA ASP A 137 7.16 1.08 5.86
C ASP A 137 5.92 0.80 4.97
N SER A 138 4.77 0.53 5.61
CA SER A 138 3.45 0.44 5.00
C SER A 138 2.51 1.49 5.62
N VAL A 139 2.01 2.43 4.80
CA VAL A 139 1.12 3.52 5.25
C VAL A 139 -0.18 3.49 4.47
N ASP A 140 -1.33 3.46 5.16
CA ASP A 140 -2.66 3.30 4.55
C ASP A 140 -2.73 2.11 3.56
N ASP A 141 -2.01 1.03 3.88
CA ASP A 141 -1.79 -0.16 3.03
C ASP A 141 -1.12 0.09 1.67
N LEU A 142 -0.52 1.28 1.50
CA LEU A 142 0.43 1.60 0.45
C LEU A 142 1.86 1.34 0.92
N LEU A 143 2.75 1.04 0.00
CA LEU A 143 4.11 0.64 0.31
C LEU A 143 5.07 1.80 0.11
N VAL A 144 5.83 2.14 1.15
CA VAL A 144 6.94 3.08 1.06
C VAL A 144 8.20 2.27 0.79
N MET A 145 8.79 2.49 -0.38
CA MET A 145 9.91 1.71 -0.90
C MET A 145 11.15 2.59 -1.05
N HIS A 146 12.31 1.99 -0.81
CA HIS A 146 13.63 2.60 -0.96
C HIS A 146 14.50 1.78 -1.89
N ARG A 147 15.12 2.44 -2.88
CA ARG A 147 16.12 1.83 -3.75
C ARG A 147 17.52 2.05 -3.21
N ASP A 148 18.29 0.99 -3.03
CA ASP A 148 19.60 1.08 -2.39
C ASP A 148 20.66 1.76 -3.27
N GLU A 149 20.59 1.60 -4.60
CA GLU A 149 21.60 2.13 -5.53
C GLU A 149 21.61 3.65 -5.60
N ASP A 150 20.43 4.28 -5.59
CA ASP A 150 20.29 5.71 -5.77
C ASP A 150 19.49 6.38 -4.64
N THR A 151 19.11 5.66 -3.59
CA THR A 151 18.33 6.20 -2.45
C THR A 151 16.98 6.79 -2.84
N ALA A 152 16.44 6.44 -4.02
CA ALA A 152 15.12 6.88 -4.44
C ALA A 152 14.05 6.33 -3.49
N VAL A 153 13.08 7.18 -3.13
CA VAL A 153 11.93 6.80 -2.33
C VAL A 153 10.70 6.84 -3.20
N ARG A 154 9.88 5.80 -3.10
CA ARG A 154 8.64 5.66 -3.87
C ARG A 154 7.51 5.23 -2.98
N LEU A 155 6.35 5.83 -3.19
CA LEU A 155 5.10 5.31 -2.71
C LEU A 155 4.49 4.44 -3.81
N LEU A 156 4.15 3.20 -3.50
CA LEU A 156 3.61 2.22 -4.44
C LEU A 156 2.25 1.73 -3.97
N HIS A 157 1.28 1.73 -4.88
CA HIS A 157 0.02 1.02 -4.67
C HIS A 157 0.14 -0.44 -5.13
N PRO A 158 0.02 -1.44 -4.23
CA PRO A 158 0.34 -2.83 -4.54
C PRO A 158 -0.57 -3.49 -5.60
N PHE A 159 -1.84 -3.07 -5.71
CA PHE A 159 -2.79 -3.69 -6.64
C PHE A 159 -3.01 -2.94 -7.96
N THR A 160 -2.91 -1.61 -7.99
CA THR A 160 -3.02 -0.81 -9.22
C THR A 160 -1.68 -0.67 -9.94
N GLY A 161 -0.57 -0.76 -9.21
CA GLY A 161 0.77 -0.49 -9.73
C GLY A 161 1.07 1.00 -9.89
N ASP A 162 0.21 1.88 -9.35
CA ASP A 162 0.46 3.32 -9.35
C ASP A 162 1.67 3.63 -8.47
N VAL A 163 2.50 4.57 -8.90
CA VAL A 163 3.73 4.98 -8.21
C VAL A 163 3.77 6.50 -8.11
N VAL A 164 4.25 6.99 -6.97
CA VAL A 164 4.63 8.39 -6.77
C VAL A 164 6.07 8.43 -6.26
N ASP A 165 6.94 9.12 -7.00
CA ASP A 165 8.31 9.39 -6.58
C ASP A 165 8.34 10.48 -5.49
N LEU A 166 9.25 10.33 -4.55
CA LEU A 166 9.53 11.27 -3.47
C LEU A 166 11.02 11.66 -3.50
N PRO A 167 11.42 12.73 -2.79
CA PRO A 167 12.83 13.08 -2.69
C PRO A 167 13.71 11.91 -2.24
N ARG A 168 14.96 11.90 -2.71
CA ARG A 168 15.93 10.85 -2.39
C ARG A 168 16.35 10.95 -0.92
N LEU A 169 16.48 9.81 -0.21
CA LEU A 169 16.90 9.81 1.20
C LEU A 169 18.31 10.38 1.40
N VAL A 170 19.16 10.37 0.36
CA VAL A 170 20.49 11.00 0.44
C VAL A 170 20.43 12.48 0.87
N THR A 171 19.32 13.19 0.59
CA THR A 171 19.14 14.59 1.02
C THR A 171 19.05 14.75 2.54
N LEU A 172 18.79 13.66 3.28
CA LEU A 172 18.77 13.62 4.74
C LEU A 172 20.13 13.34 5.36
N VAL A 173 21.11 12.84 4.59
CA VAL A 173 22.45 12.48 5.10
C VAL A 173 23.15 13.64 5.82
N PRO A 174 23.12 14.90 5.33
CA PRO A 174 23.73 16.02 6.04
C PRO A 174 23.14 16.30 7.42
N HIS A 175 21.95 15.77 7.71
CA HIS A 175 21.24 15.97 8.98
C HIS A 175 21.48 14.85 9.99
N ILE A 176 22.31 13.84 9.64
CA ILE A 176 22.72 12.79 10.57
C ILE A 176 23.74 13.38 11.54
N ASP A 177 23.43 13.32 12.83
CA ASP A 177 24.35 13.73 13.88
C ASP A 177 25.58 12.81 13.89
N LEU A 178 26.77 13.39 13.71
CA LEU A 178 28.05 12.67 13.68
C LEU A 178 28.43 12.11 15.05
N GLY A 179 27.78 12.56 16.13
CA GLY A 179 27.90 11.97 17.47
C GLY A 179 27.18 10.62 17.61
N LEU A 180 26.33 10.23 16.64
CA LEU A 180 25.68 8.93 16.65
C LEU A 180 26.69 7.81 16.33
N PRO A 181 26.61 6.64 17.00
CA PRO A 181 27.57 5.55 16.83
C PRO A 181 27.78 5.13 15.36
N GLY A 182 28.98 5.34 14.83
CA GLY A 182 29.32 4.94 13.46
C GLY A 182 28.69 5.77 12.34
N ALA A 183 28.06 6.91 12.65
CA ALA A 183 27.55 7.85 11.64
C ALA A 183 28.63 8.40 10.69
N PHE A 184 29.89 8.38 11.12
CA PHE A 184 31.06 8.74 10.31
C PHE A 184 31.39 7.71 9.22
N LEU A 185 30.87 6.48 9.29
CA LEU A 185 31.07 5.46 8.26
C LEU A 185 29.99 5.57 7.18
N PRO A 186 30.34 5.83 5.90
CA PRO A 186 29.36 5.98 4.82
C PRO A 186 28.42 4.78 4.69
N ALA A 187 28.94 3.56 4.86
CA ALA A 187 28.16 2.32 4.80
C ALA A 187 27.09 2.22 5.90
N GLN A 188 27.23 2.96 7.01
CA GLN A 188 26.29 2.93 8.13
C GLN A 188 25.25 4.06 8.07
N ARG A 189 25.36 5.00 7.12
CA ARG A 189 24.35 6.08 6.98
C ARG A 189 22.97 5.53 6.61
N CYS A 190 22.92 4.48 5.78
CA CYS A 190 21.68 3.79 5.43
C CYS A 190 20.99 3.15 6.65
N TYR A 191 21.75 2.83 7.71
CA TYR A 191 21.17 2.34 8.95
C TYR A 191 20.27 3.41 9.58
N TYR A 192 20.71 4.67 9.66
CA TYR A 192 19.94 5.76 10.28
C TYR A 192 18.69 6.17 9.51
N LEU A 193 18.68 5.93 8.19
CA LEU A 193 17.57 6.26 7.31
C LEU A 193 16.55 5.11 7.17
N ARG A 194 16.78 3.98 7.87
CA ARG A 194 15.90 2.81 7.93
C ARG A 194 15.24 2.69 9.31
N GLY A 195 14.16 1.92 9.38
CA GLY A 195 13.36 1.80 10.61
C GLY A 195 12.52 3.06 10.83
N VAL A 196 11.66 3.34 9.85
CA VAL A 196 10.83 4.54 9.82
C VAL A 196 9.38 4.19 10.06
N CYS A 197 8.60 5.17 10.48
CA CYS A 197 7.14 5.13 10.36
C CYS A 197 6.69 6.27 9.46
N ALA A 198 5.92 5.94 8.43
CA ALA A 198 5.44 6.84 7.42
C ALA A 198 4.00 7.27 7.70
N SER A 199 3.72 8.55 7.47
CA SER A 199 2.36 9.09 7.41
C SER A 199 2.14 9.76 6.07
N LEU A 200 0.93 9.66 5.56
CA LEU A 200 0.55 10.07 4.22
C LEU A 200 -0.66 11.01 4.27
N SER A 201 -0.60 12.10 3.53
CA SER A 201 -1.78 12.90 3.19
C SER A 201 -1.76 13.30 1.72
N VAL A 202 -2.94 13.52 1.17
CA VAL A 202 -3.10 13.95 -0.23
C VAL A 202 -3.95 15.21 -0.25
N SER A 203 -3.43 16.25 -0.90
CA SER A 203 -4.16 17.52 -1.05
C SER A 203 -5.25 17.41 -2.13
N ALA A 204 -6.20 18.35 -2.14
CA ALA A 204 -7.22 18.44 -3.18
C ALA A 204 -6.64 18.58 -4.60
N ALA A 205 -5.40 19.10 -4.72
CA ALA A 205 -4.67 19.21 -5.99
C ALA A 205 -3.92 17.92 -6.38
N GLY A 206 -4.08 16.83 -5.62
CA GLY A 206 -3.41 15.55 -5.83
C GLY A 206 -1.93 15.56 -5.47
N VAL A 207 -1.49 16.50 -4.61
CA VAL A 207 -0.11 16.51 -4.11
C VAL A 207 -0.02 15.58 -2.92
N VAL A 208 0.84 14.58 -3.02
CA VAL A 208 1.13 13.63 -1.96
C VAL A 208 2.12 14.27 -0.99
N THR A 209 1.83 14.24 0.29
CA THR A 209 2.74 14.67 1.36
C THR A 209 3.03 13.48 2.26
N VAL A 210 4.30 13.22 2.52
CA VAL A 210 4.77 12.14 3.37
C VAL A 210 5.56 12.69 4.54
N LEU A 211 5.25 12.19 5.74
CA LEU A 211 6.10 12.32 6.93
C LEU A 211 6.82 11.01 7.14
N LEU A 212 8.11 11.06 7.45
CA LEU A 212 8.90 9.93 7.90
C LEU A 212 9.40 10.22 9.31
N ALA A 213 8.89 9.48 10.30
CA ALA A 213 9.50 9.43 11.61
C ALA A 213 10.76 8.56 11.56
N LEU A 214 11.93 9.19 11.65
CA LEU A 214 13.23 8.56 11.58
C LEU A 214 13.66 8.20 13.00
N HIS A 215 13.20 7.06 13.51
CA HIS A 215 13.39 6.66 14.91
C HIS A 215 14.86 6.67 15.34
N ARG A 216 15.77 6.19 14.46
CA ARG A 216 17.22 6.13 14.72
C ARG A 216 17.90 7.50 14.73
N MET A 217 17.31 8.50 14.08
CA MET A 217 17.78 9.89 14.11
C MET A 217 17.10 10.71 15.20
N GLY A 218 16.05 10.19 15.84
CA GLY A 218 15.23 10.93 16.78
C GLY A 218 14.63 12.20 16.16
N ARG A 219 14.19 12.16 14.90
CA ARG A 219 13.60 13.32 14.19
C ARG A 219 12.53 12.91 13.18
N VAL A 220 11.80 13.88 12.65
CA VAL A 220 10.84 13.70 11.56
C VAL A 220 11.33 14.39 10.30
N ALA A 221 11.25 13.72 9.15
CA ALA A 221 11.40 14.32 7.84
C ALA A 221 10.03 14.49 7.18
N PHE A 222 9.86 15.52 6.36
CA PHE A 222 8.67 15.70 5.55
C PHE A 222 9.02 16.15 4.14
N ALA A 223 8.23 15.68 3.17
CA ALA A 223 8.34 16.06 1.78
C ALA A 223 7.00 15.88 1.06
N THR A 224 6.84 16.62 -0.03
CA THR A 224 5.78 16.41 -1.00
C THR A 224 6.31 15.71 -2.25
N SER A 225 5.40 15.18 -3.07
CA SER A 225 5.74 14.63 -4.40
C SER A 225 6.26 15.68 -5.40
N ARG A 226 6.25 16.96 -5.04
CA ARG A 226 6.81 18.06 -5.85
C ARG A 226 8.16 18.54 -5.37
N ASP A 227 8.55 18.16 -4.15
CA ASP A 227 9.82 18.58 -3.58
C ASP A 227 10.98 17.82 -4.22
N GLN A 228 12.17 18.41 -4.14
CA GLN A 228 13.42 17.77 -4.56
C GLN A 228 14.25 17.27 -3.36
N GLN A 229 13.93 17.72 -2.15
CA GLN A 229 14.65 17.42 -0.93
C GLN A 229 13.70 17.25 0.25
N TRP A 230 14.08 16.39 1.19
CA TRP A 230 13.38 16.26 2.46
C TRP A 230 13.68 17.45 3.37
N ARG A 231 12.67 17.88 4.12
CA ARG A 231 12.82 18.91 5.15
C ARG A 231 12.79 18.24 6.52
N MET A 232 13.76 18.56 7.36
CA MET A 232 13.86 17.98 8.71
C MET A 232 13.16 18.82 9.77
N SER A 233 12.64 18.14 10.79
CA SER A 233 12.11 18.78 12.00
C SER A 233 13.24 19.41 12.82
N THR A 234 12.98 20.60 13.36
CA THR A 234 13.90 21.28 14.28
C THR A 234 13.85 20.65 15.68
N TRP A 235 12.70 20.08 16.05
CA TRP A 235 12.47 19.37 17.30
C TRP A 235 12.85 17.89 17.22
N ALA A 236 13.09 17.27 18.38
CA ALA A 236 13.50 15.88 18.51
C ALA A 236 12.32 14.94 18.85
N LEU A 237 12.31 13.79 18.20
CA LEU A 237 11.44 12.65 18.45
C LEU A 237 11.92 11.90 19.70
N GLY A 238 11.04 11.63 20.65
CA GLY A 238 11.35 10.73 21.76
C GLY A 238 11.56 9.28 21.32
N TYR A 239 12.15 8.45 22.19
CA TYR A 239 12.51 7.04 21.92
C TYR A 239 11.33 6.07 21.78
N ASN A 240 10.11 6.55 21.55
CA ASN A 240 8.94 5.69 21.46
C ASN A 240 8.53 5.43 20.02
N THR A 241 7.94 4.27 19.78
CA THR A 241 7.50 3.84 18.44
C THR A 241 6.36 4.73 17.95
N PRO A 242 6.57 5.53 16.90
CA PRO A 242 5.50 6.32 16.29
C PRO A 242 4.45 5.42 15.64
N LEU A 243 3.20 5.89 15.61
CA LEU A 243 2.07 5.25 14.94
C LEU A 243 1.49 6.22 13.91
N SER A 244 1.24 5.71 12.70
CA SER A 244 0.55 6.45 11.65
C SER A 244 -0.95 6.19 11.71
N PHE A 245 -1.76 7.25 11.69
CA PHE A 245 -3.22 7.13 11.61
C PHE A 245 -3.84 8.37 10.96
N GLN A 246 -4.67 8.17 9.93
CA GLN A 246 -5.39 9.24 9.22
C GLN A 246 -4.48 10.38 8.74
N GLY A 247 -3.32 10.03 8.18
CA GLY A 247 -2.35 11.02 7.72
C GLY A 247 -1.75 11.86 8.84
N LYS A 248 -1.63 11.32 10.05
CA LYS A 248 -0.90 11.96 11.14
C LYS A 248 0.01 10.95 11.81
N LEU A 249 1.08 11.45 12.40
CA LEU A 249 1.95 10.66 13.27
C LEU A 249 1.58 10.94 14.72
N TYR A 250 1.32 9.87 15.46
CA TYR A 250 1.07 9.89 16.90
C TYR A 250 2.24 9.24 17.62
N MET A 251 2.64 9.80 18.74
CA MET A 251 3.70 9.26 19.58
C MET A 251 3.29 9.37 21.04
N ALA A 252 3.37 8.28 21.78
CA ALA A 252 3.29 8.36 23.24
C ALA A 252 4.67 8.74 23.77
N ARG A 253 4.75 9.66 24.73
CA ARG A 253 5.89 9.79 25.64
C ARG A 253 5.52 9.05 26.92
N MET A 254 6.17 7.92 27.14
CA MET A 254 6.00 7.18 28.38
C MET A 254 6.94 7.74 29.42
N SER A 255 6.42 8.00 30.62
CA SER A 255 7.24 8.29 31.79
C SER A 255 7.31 7.05 32.66
N PHE A 256 8.53 6.65 33.03
CA PHE A 256 8.75 5.62 34.05
C PHE A 256 8.72 6.19 35.48
N ASP A 257 8.61 7.52 35.63
CA ASP A 257 8.38 8.18 36.91
C ASP A 257 6.87 8.19 37.19
N PRO A 258 6.37 7.50 38.23
CA PRO A 258 4.94 7.42 38.54
C PRO A 258 4.32 8.77 38.91
N LYS A 259 5.13 9.83 39.13
CA LYS A 259 4.65 11.20 39.38
C LYS A 259 4.49 12.05 38.12
N LYS A 260 4.91 11.54 36.95
CA LYS A 260 4.83 12.24 35.68
C LYS A 260 3.83 11.56 34.76
N ASN A 261 2.96 12.36 34.16
CA ASN A 261 1.98 11.87 33.21
C ASN A 261 2.66 11.38 31.93
N SER A 262 2.02 10.40 31.28
CA SER A 262 2.35 10.02 29.92
C SER A 262 1.51 10.88 28.97
N ASP A 263 2.15 11.42 27.94
CA ASP A 263 1.52 12.35 26.99
C ASP A 263 1.48 11.74 25.59
N ILE A 264 0.49 12.08 24.79
CA ILE A 264 0.43 11.69 23.37
C ILE A 264 0.66 12.94 22.53
N PHE A 265 1.68 12.90 21.68
CA PHE A 265 2.00 13.96 20.74
C PHE A 265 1.44 13.63 19.37
N GLN A 266 0.84 14.64 18.73
CA GLN A 266 0.36 14.56 17.36
C GLN A 266 1.22 15.44 16.46
N VAL A 267 1.65 14.91 15.31
CA VAL A 267 2.35 15.66 14.26
C VAL A 267 1.51 15.65 13.01
N ASP A 268 1.25 16.85 12.49
CA ASP A 268 0.48 17.09 11.28
C ASP A 268 1.38 17.63 10.16
N HIS A 269 1.02 17.31 8.92
CA HIS A 269 1.63 17.80 7.69
C HIS A 269 1.60 19.33 7.57
N HIS A 270 0.61 20.01 8.15
CA HIS A 270 0.44 21.47 7.99
C HIS A 270 1.28 22.33 8.94
N HIS A 271 1.59 21.83 10.14
CA HIS A 271 2.18 22.65 11.19
C HIS A 271 3.65 22.34 11.48
N ASN A 272 4.17 21.19 11.01
CA ASN A 272 5.53 20.71 11.31
C ASN A 272 5.90 20.85 12.80
N ARG A 273 4.91 20.72 13.68
CA ARG A 273 5.03 20.89 15.13
C ARG A 273 4.29 19.73 15.79
N ALA A 274 4.90 19.19 16.84
CA ALA A 274 4.22 18.30 17.76
C ALA A 274 3.24 19.14 18.59
N ILE A 275 1.97 18.77 18.59
CA ILE A 275 0.92 19.37 19.41
C ILE A 275 0.63 18.37 20.54
N CYS A 276 0.65 18.85 21.78
CA CYS A 276 0.27 18.10 22.99
C CYS A 276 -1.25 18.15 23.18
#